data_AF-A0A2M7GMG6-F1
#
_entry.id   AF-A0A2M7GMG6-F1
#
_cell.length_a   1.000
_cell.length_b   1.000
_cell.length_c   1.000
_cell.angle_alpha   90.00
_cell.angle_beta   90.00
_cell.angle_gamma   90.00
#
_symmetry.space_group_name_H-M   'P 1'
#
loop_
_entity.id
_entity.type
_entity.pdbx_description
1 polymer ?
#
loop_
_entity_poly.entity_id
_entity_poly.type
_entity_poly.pdbx_seq_one_letter_code
_entity_poly.pdbx_strand_id
1 'polypeptide(L)'
;MTDFTPADIQILDAVRYQLSQHPVYQLPQSPAVQAPLPIHLLPQSARDLVTSSASAIGVHPEIALACLFAAVFIAARGNYRVRVNDHHMEALTEYVLVSAPSGQRKSAILEFYRAVFITVQAEMQAAYVENGLANDRNILHAALKKAEA
;
A
#
# COMPACT_ATOMS: atom_id res chain seq x y z
N MET A 1 2.86 37.41 -10.87
CA MET A 1 4.33 37.31 -10.77
C MET A 1 4.63 37.02 -9.33
N THR A 2 5.04 35.79 -9.00
CA THR A 2 5.42 35.43 -7.63
C THR A 2 6.87 35.84 -7.43
N ASP A 3 7.07 36.92 -6.70
CA ASP A 3 8.39 37.41 -6.32
C ASP A 3 8.96 36.50 -5.22
N PHE A 4 9.97 35.71 -5.57
CA PHE A 4 10.71 34.90 -4.62
C PHE A 4 11.53 35.81 -3.71
N THR A 5 11.45 35.60 -2.40
CA THR A 5 12.27 36.34 -1.45
C THR A 5 13.73 35.86 -1.53
N PRO A 6 14.71 36.67 -1.06
CA PRO A 6 16.11 36.24 -1.00
C PRO A 6 16.32 34.94 -0.21
N ALA A 7 15.47 34.66 0.78
CA ALA A 7 15.49 33.42 1.54
C ALA A 7 15.01 32.23 0.70
N ASP A 8 13.98 32.42 -0.13
CA ASP A 8 13.50 31.39 -1.05
C ASP A 8 14.56 31.03 -2.09
N ILE A 9 15.32 32.02 -2.57
CA ILE A 9 16.44 31.81 -3.50
C ILE A 9 17.54 30.95 -2.84
N GLN A 10 17.90 31.25 -1.58
CA GLN A 10 18.89 30.46 -0.85
C GLN A 10 18.44 29.01 -0.61
N ILE A 11 17.15 28.80 -0.30
CA ILE A 11 16.58 27.45 -0.13
C ILE A 11 16.62 26.71 -1.48
N LEU A 12 16.24 27.36 -2.57
CA LEU A 12 16.28 26.76 -3.91
C LEU A 12 17.70 26.38 -4.32
N ASP A 13 18.69 27.22 -4.04
CA ASP A 13 20.09 26.94 -4.35
C ASP A 13 20.65 25.80 -3.49
N ALA A 14 20.28 25.73 -2.21
CA ALA A 14 20.64 24.61 -1.34
C ALA A 14 20.03 23.28 -1.83
N VAL A 15 18.76 23.29 -2.22
CA VAL A 15 18.07 22.12 -2.78
C VAL A 15 18.69 21.71 -4.12
N ARG A 16 18.98 22.67 -5.00
CA ARG A 16 19.66 22.39 -6.28
C ARG A 16 21.04 21.78 -6.07
N TYR A 17 21.80 22.30 -5.11
CA TYR A 17 23.10 21.76 -4.76
C TYR A 17 22.97 20.35 -4.22
N GLN A 18 22.05 20.08 -3.30
CA GLN A 18 21.81 18.71 -2.80
C GLN A 18 21.44 17.75 -3.93
N LEU A 19 20.52 18.15 -4.83
CA LEU A 19 20.10 17.34 -5.97
C LEU A 19 21.23 17.11 -6.97
N SER A 20 22.18 18.05 -7.12
CA SER A 20 23.33 17.90 -8.03
C SER A 20 24.42 16.97 -7.48
N GLN A 21 24.48 16.77 -6.16
CA GLN A 21 25.38 15.80 -5.53
C GLN A 21 24.84 14.35 -5.64
N HIS A 22 23.56 14.17 -5.95
CA HIS A 22 22.99 12.85 -6.18
C HIS A 22 23.16 12.46 -7.65
N PRO A 23 23.57 11.22 -7.96
CA PRO A 23 23.59 10.76 -9.34
C PRO A 23 22.17 10.83 -9.91
N VAL A 24 21.94 11.79 -10.80
CA VAL A 24 20.71 11.86 -11.60
C VAL A 24 20.80 10.75 -12.62
N TYR A 25 20.29 9.58 -12.25
CA TYR A 25 20.11 8.50 -13.21
C TYR A 25 19.19 9.00 -14.31
N GLN A 26 19.59 8.82 -15.57
CA GLN A 26 18.74 9.19 -16.69
C GLN A 26 17.41 8.47 -16.54
N LEU A 27 16.32 9.21 -16.73
CA LEU A 27 15.02 8.59 -16.90
C LEU A 27 15.13 7.54 -18.01
N PRO A 28 14.52 6.36 -17.84
CA PRO A 28 14.52 5.33 -18.88
C PRO A 28 14.11 5.95 -20.22
N GLN A 29 15.03 5.95 -21.19
CA GLN A 29 14.82 6.52 -22.53
C GLN A 29 13.78 5.73 -23.34
N SER A 30 13.37 4.58 -22.82
CA SER A 30 12.26 3.78 -23.29
C SER A 30 11.36 3.45 -22.10
N PRO A 31 10.03 3.56 -22.25
CA PRO A 31 9.09 3.03 -21.24
C PRO A 31 9.17 1.50 -21.14
N ALA A 32 9.94 0.83 -22.00
CA ALA A 32 10.10 -0.60 -22.01
C ALA A 32 11.05 -1.05 -20.87
N VAL A 33 10.54 -1.11 -19.66
CA VAL A 33 11.06 -2.05 -18.66
C VAL A 33 10.54 -3.44 -19.08
N GLN A 34 11.30 -4.14 -19.92
CA GLN A 34 10.99 -5.51 -20.38
C GLN A 34 11.53 -6.58 -19.41
N ALA A 35 11.52 -6.31 -18.11
CA ALA A 35 11.76 -7.38 -17.15
C ALA A 35 10.41 -8.02 -16.87
N PRO A 36 10.07 -9.17 -17.48
CA PRO A 36 8.85 -9.87 -17.12
C PRO A 36 8.92 -10.20 -15.64
N LEU A 37 7.89 -9.79 -14.89
CA LEU A 37 7.86 -10.12 -13.47
C LEU A 37 7.87 -11.65 -13.33
N PRO A 38 8.71 -12.23 -12.45
CA PRO A 38 8.98 -13.65 -12.45
C PRO A 38 7.85 -14.44 -11.78
N ILE A 39 6.69 -14.51 -12.43
CA ILE A 39 5.48 -15.24 -11.98
C ILE A 39 5.81 -16.72 -11.66
N HIS A 40 6.78 -17.29 -12.36
CA HIS A 40 7.23 -18.67 -12.16
C HIS A 40 7.97 -18.90 -10.82
N LEU A 41 8.40 -17.84 -10.13
CA LEU A 41 8.99 -17.93 -8.79
C LEU A 41 7.95 -17.93 -7.68
N LEU A 42 6.67 -17.66 -8.01
CA LEU A 42 5.61 -17.70 -7.03
C LEU A 42 5.23 -19.14 -6.66
N PRO A 43 4.79 -19.36 -5.40
CA PRO A 43 4.05 -20.56 -5.03
C PRO A 43 2.86 -20.81 -5.95
N GLN A 44 2.49 -22.08 -6.14
CA GLN A 44 1.47 -22.48 -7.12
C GLN A 44 0.13 -21.73 -6.92
N SER A 45 -0.35 -21.62 -5.68
CA SER A 45 -1.60 -20.91 -5.37
C SER A 45 -1.57 -19.44 -5.77
N ALA A 46 -0.45 -18.75 -5.52
CA ALA A 46 -0.27 -17.35 -5.90
C ALA A 46 -0.18 -17.18 -7.42
N ARG A 47 0.49 -18.13 -8.09
CA ARG A 47 0.55 -18.18 -9.55
C ARG A 47 -0.84 -18.33 -10.15
N ASP A 48 -1.61 -19.30 -9.67
CA ASP A 48 -2.96 -19.59 -10.14
C ASP A 48 -3.89 -18.40 -9.93
N LEU A 49 -3.80 -17.71 -8.79
CA LEU A 49 -4.55 -16.49 -8.50
C LEU A 49 -4.21 -15.38 -9.51
N VAL A 50 -2.92 -15.13 -9.77
CA VAL A 50 -2.46 -14.11 -10.71
C VAL A 50 -2.93 -14.43 -12.12
N THR A 51 -2.71 -15.65 -12.62
CA THR A 51 -3.08 -16.03 -13.98
C THR A 51 -4.59 -16.03 -14.17
N SER A 52 -5.34 -16.54 -13.18
CA SER A 52 -6.81 -16.62 -13.27
C SER A 52 -7.46 -15.24 -13.18
N SER A 53 -7.02 -14.38 -12.25
CA SER A 53 -7.54 -13.01 -12.14
C SER A 53 -7.20 -12.16 -13.35
N ALA A 54 -5.98 -12.29 -13.88
CA ALA A 54 -5.56 -11.63 -15.12
C ALA A 54 -6.42 -12.05 -16.31
N SER A 55 -6.64 -13.36 -16.47
CA SER A 55 -7.47 -13.91 -17.54
C SER A 55 -8.94 -13.49 -17.41
N ALA A 56 -9.51 -13.53 -16.21
CA ALA A 56 -10.91 -13.19 -15.97
C ALA A 56 -11.20 -11.71 -16.27
N ILE A 57 -10.27 -10.82 -15.90
CA ILE A 57 -10.46 -9.37 -16.08
C ILE A 57 -9.96 -8.89 -17.44
N GLY A 58 -9.09 -9.67 -18.11
CA GLY A 58 -8.50 -9.34 -19.41
C GLY A 58 -7.40 -8.29 -19.28
N VAL A 59 -6.48 -8.49 -18.34
CA VAL A 59 -5.26 -7.68 -18.16
C VAL A 59 -4.01 -8.54 -18.31
N HIS A 60 -2.86 -7.92 -18.52
CA HIS A 60 -1.58 -8.64 -18.53
C HIS A 60 -1.30 -9.25 -17.14
N PRO A 61 -0.81 -10.50 -17.03
CA PRO A 61 -0.50 -11.14 -15.75
C PRO A 61 0.44 -10.35 -14.83
N GLU A 62 1.33 -9.53 -15.41
CA GLU A 62 2.23 -8.67 -14.64
C GLU A 62 1.49 -7.56 -13.87
N ILE A 63 0.39 -7.04 -14.43
CA ILE A 63 -0.45 -6.06 -13.73
C ILE A 63 -1.12 -6.74 -12.53
N ALA A 64 -1.67 -7.94 -12.73
CA ALA A 64 -2.27 -8.71 -11.65
C ALA A 64 -1.23 -9.09 -10.57
N LEU A 65 -0.01 -9.43 -10.98
CA LEU A 65 1.10 -9.71 -10.05
C LEU A 65 1.47 -8.46 -9.24
N ALA A 66 1.56 -7.29 -9.86
CA ALA A 66 1.80 -6.04 -9.15
C ALA A 66 0.71 -5.78 -8.10
N CYS A 67 -0.57 -6.02 -8.44
CA CYS A 67 -1.68 -5.92 -7.49
C CYS A 67 -1.57 -6.93 -6.34
N LEU A 68 -1.18 -8.18 -6.60
CA LEU A 68 -0.93 -9.18 -5.56
C LEU A 68 0.18 -8.71 -4.61
N PHE A 69 1.31 -8.22 -5.13
CA PHE A 69 2.39 -7.70 -4.28
C PHE A 69 1.93 -6.51 -3.44
N ALA A 70 1.19 -5.57 -4.04
CA ALA A 70 0.62 -4.45 -3.30
C ALA A 70 -0.26 -4.95 -2.14
N ALA A 71 -1.11 -5.95 -2.37
CA ALA A 71 -1.92 -6.57 -1.33
C ALA A 71 -1.06 -7.19 -0.21
N VAL A 72 -0.01 -7.93 -0.56
CA VAL A 72 0.91 -8.52 0.42
C VAL A 72 1.61 -7.45 1.25
N PHE A 73 2.10 -6.37 0.64
CA PHE A 73 2.77 -5.29 1.36
C PHE A 73 1.82 -4.50 2.26
N ILE A 74 0.56 -4.31 1.85
CA ILE A 74 -0.48 -3.74 2.71
C ILE A 74 -0.69 -4.63 3.94
N ALA A 75 -0.82 -5.95 3.75
CA ALA A 75 -1.01 -6.89 4.86
C ALA A 75 0.23 -7.01 5.77
N ALA A 76 1.43 -6.86 5.21
CA ALA A 76 2.69 -6.89 5.95
C ALA A 76 2.98 -5.58 6.72
N ARG A 77 2.33 -4.47 6.37
CA ARG A 77 2.59 -3.16 6.97
C ARG A 77 2.43 -3.19 8.48
N GLY A 78 3.44 -2.70 9.19
CA GLY A 78 3.46 -2.64 10.66
C GLY A 78 3.89 -3.94 11.35
N ASN A 79 3.90 -5.07 10.64
CA ASN A 79 4.36 -6.36 11.17
C ASN A 79 5.88 -6.56 11.00
N TYR A 80 6.49 -5.86 10.05
CA TYR A 80 7.91 -6.00 9.73
C TYR A 80 8.63 -4.66 9.80
N ARG A 81 9.89 -4.71 10.25
CA ARG A 81 10.79 -3.57 10.29
C ARG A 81 12.11 -3.91 9.62
N VAL A 82 12.68 -2.95 8.90
CA VAL A 82 13.97 -3.07 8.22
C VAL A 82 15.01 -2.32 9.04
N ARG A 83 16.16 -2.96 9.29
CA ARG A 83 17.31 -2.31 9.89
C ARG A 83 18.05 -1.55 8.80
N VAL A 84 18.08 -0.23 8.89
CA VAL A 84 18.84 0.63 7.95
C VAL A 84 20.29 0.76 8.41
N ASN A 85 20.50 0.86 9.72
CA ASN A 85 21.80 0.81 10.38
C ASN A 85 21.63 0.38 11.86
N ASP A 86 22.72 0.35 12.63
CA ASP A 86 22.72 -0.14 14.02
C ASP A 86 21.85 0.68 14.98
N HIS A 87 21.45 1.90 14.61
CA HIS A 87 20.66 2.79 15.45
C HIS A 87 19.29 3.12 14.86
N HIS A 88 18.99 2.64 13.65
CA HIS A 88 17.79 3.04 12.91
C HIS A 88 17.04 1.85 12.32
N MET A 89 15.75 1.79 12.66
CA MET A 89 14.82 0.74 12.25
C MET A 89 13.56 1.39 11.68
N GLU A 90 13.26 1.12 10.42
CA GLU A 90 12.07 1.64 9.75
C GLU A 90 11.00 0.56 9.60
N ALA A 91 9.74 0.97 9.55
CA ALA A 91 8.66 0.04 9.20
C ALA A 91 8.75 -0.29 7.70
N LEU A 92 8.71 -1.57 7.35
CA LEU A 92 8.69 -1.98 5.95
C LEU A 92 7.40 -1.45 5.30
N THR A 93 7.56 -0.54 4.35
CA THR A 93 6.45 0.04 3.59
C THR A 93 6.87 0.13 2.13
N GLU A 94 6.13 -0.55 1.27
CA GLU A 94 6.38 -0.57 -0.17
C GLU A 94 5.20 0.05 -0.92
N TYR A 95 5.53 0.82 -1.95
CA TYR A 95 4.55 1.48 -2.82
C TYR A 95 4.66 0.90 -4.22
N VAL A 96 3.56 0.35 -4.72
CA VAL A 96 3.49 -0.23 -6.06
C VAL A 96 2.70 0.71 -6.96
N LEU A 97 3.32 1.17 -8.05
CA LEU A 97 2.68 1.98 -9.07
C LEU A 97 2.40 1.14 -10.33
N VAL A 98 1.13 1.03 -10.69
CA VAL A 98 0.70 0.45 -11.97
C VAL A 98 0.29 1.58 -12.90
N SER A 99 1.05 1.75 -14.00
CA SER A 99 0.72 2.70 -15.06
C SER A 99 0.42 1.97 -16.36
N ALA A 100 -0.74 2.23 -16.94
CA ALA A 100 -1.18 1.68 -18.22
C ALA A 100 -2.11 2.67 -18.93
N PRO A 101 -2.18 2.65 -20.29
CA PRO A 101 -3.12 3.44 -21.05
C PRO A 101 -4.58 3.34 -20.55
N SER A 102 -5.40 4.33 -20.90
CA SER A 102 -6.85 4.23 -20.63
C SER A 102 -7.46 3.03 -21.35
N GLY A 103 -8.51 2.45 -20.78
CA GLY A 103 -9.16 1.24 -21.31
C GLY A 103 -8.47 -0.08 -20.99
N GLN A 104 -7.26 -0.08 -20.41
CA GLN A 104 -6.51 -1.29 -20.04
C GLN A 104 -6.96 -1.94 -18.72
N ARG A 105 -8.21 -1.66 -18.29
CA ARG A 105 -8.87 -2.30 -17.13
C ARG A 105 -8.07 -2.28 -15.81
N LYS A 106 -7.12 -1.34 -15.67
CA LYS A 106 -6.27 -1.15 -14.48
C LYS A 106 -7.08 -0.93 -13.19
N SER A 107 -8.19 -0.21 -13.26
CA SER A 107 -9.08 0.00 -12.11
C SER A 107 -9.81 -1.29 -11.73
N ALA A 108 -10.25 -2.10 -12.70
CA ALA A 108 -11.00 -3.31 -12.43
C ALA A 108 -10.16 -4.38 -11.70
N ILE A 109 -8.92 -4.59 -12.14
CA ILE A 109 -7.99 -5.50 -11.45
C ILE A 109 -7.60 -4.97 -10.06
N LEU A 110 -7.43 -3.66 -9.90
CA LEU A 110 -7.16 -3.07 -8.59
C LEU A 110 -8.34 -3.25 -7.63
N GLU A 111 -9.57 -3.03 -8.09
CA GLU A 111 -10.78 -3.25 -7.28
C GLU A 111 -10.95 -4.72 -6.88
N PHE A 112 -10.63 -5.67 -7.77
CA PHE A 112 -10.67 -7.10 -7.46
C PHE A 112 -9.81 -7.45 -6.23
N TYR A 113 -8.55 -7.00 -6.20
CA TYR A 113 -7.67 -7.23 -5.05
C TYR A 113 -8.08 -6.37 -3.84
N ARG A 114 -8.56 -5.13 -4.07
CA ARG A 114 -9.01 -4.23 -3.00
C ARG A 114 -10.22 -4.77 -2.24
N ALA A 115 -11.11 -5.49 -2.92
CA ALA A 115 -12.34 -6.03 -2.34
C ALA A 115 -12.06 -6.87 -1.08
N VAL A 116 -10.98 -7.65 -1.07
CA VAL A 116 -10.57 -8.45 0.11
C VAL A 116 -10.35 -7.56 1.34
N PHE A 117 -9.65 -6.45 1.18
CA PHE A 117 -9.37 -5.52 2.28
C PHE A 117 -10.63 -4.81 2.75
N ILE A 118 -11.54 -4.47 1.84
CA ILE A 118 -12.82 -3.85 2.19
C ILE A 118 -13.65 -4.80 3.06
N THR A 119 -13.73 -6.07 2.67
CA THR A 119 -14.45 -7.09 3.45
C THR A 119 -13.84 -7.25 4.85
N VAL A 120 -12.52 -7.44 4.94
CA VAL A 120 -11.83 -7.58 6.24
C VAL A 120 -12.00 -6.33 7.10
N GLN A 121 -11.90 -5.14 6.51
CA GLN A 121 -12.12 -3.88 7.23
C GLN A 121 -13.54 -3.78 7.78
N ALA A 122 -14.55 -4.17 6.99
CA ALA A 122 -15.94 -4.17 7.43
C ALA A 122 -16.17 -5.15 8.59
N GLU A 123 -15.59 -6.36 8.52
CA GLU A 123 -15.65 -7.36 9.59
C GLU A 123 -14.98 -6.86 10.88
N MET A 124 -13.77 -6.28 10.77
CA MET A 124 -13.06 -5.70 11.91
C MET A 124 -13.83 -4.56 12.55
N GLN A 125 -14.44 -3.68 11.74
CA GLN A 125 -15.25 -2.57 12.22
C GLN A 125 -16.51 -3.07 12.95
N ALA A 126 -17.19 -4.08 12.41
CA ALA A 126 -18.35 -4.67 13.04
C ALA A 126 -18.00 -5.30 14.39
N ALA A 127 -16.92 -6.08 14.45
CA ALA A 127 -16.43 -6.68 15.68
C ALA A 127 -16.03 -5.63 16.73
N TYR A 128 -15.43 -4.53 16.32
CA TYR A 128 -15.09 -3.42 17.23
C TYR A 128 -16.34 -2.79 17.85
N VAL A 129 -17.37 -2.52 17.03
CA VAL A 129 -18.64 -1.95 17.51
C VAL A 129 -19.35 -2.90 18.47
N GLU A 130 -19.43 -4.19 18.15
CA GLU A 130 -20.05 -5.19 19.01
C GLU A 130 -19.34 -5.30 20.38
N ASN A 131 -18.00 -5.39 20.37
CA ASN A 131 -17.21 -5.45 21.60
C ASN A 131 -17.33 -4.16 22.43
N GLY A 132 -17.36 -2.99 21.79
CA GLY A 132 -17.60 -1.70 22.47
C GLY A 132 -18.95 -1.67 23.17
N LEU A 133 -20.02 -2.06 22.46
CA LEU A 133 -21.38 -2.12 23.01
C LEU A 133 -21.52 -3.13 24.15
N ALA A 134 -20.86 -4.29 24.05
CA ALA A 134 -20.82 -5.28 25.12
C ALA A 134 -20.11 -4.74 26.37
N ASN A 135 -19.00 -4.02 26.19
CA ASN A 135 -18.26 -3.41 27.29
C ASN A 135 -19.07 -2.31 27.99
N ASP A 136 -19.75 -1.46 27.23
CA ASP A 136 -20.61 -0.40 27.76
C ASP A 136 -21.80 -0.96 28.57
N ARG A 137 -22.42 -2.05 28.09
CA ARG A 137 -23.48 -2.76 28.82
C ARG A 137 -22.98 -3.35 30.13
N ASN A 138 -21.79 -3.95 30.13
CA ASN A 138 -21.19 -4.51 31.35
C ASN A 138 -20.88 -3.42 32.39
N ILE A 139 -20.40 -2.26 31.95
CA ILE A 139 -20.15 -1.11 32.83
C ILE A 139 -21.47 -0.58 33.43
N LEU A 140 -22.52 -0.43 32.63
CA LEU A 140 -23.84 0.01 33.08
C LEU A 140 -24.46 -0.95 34.11
N HIS A 141 -24.41 -2.27 33.85
CA HIS A 141 -24.90 -3.27 34.79
C HIS A 141 -24.12 -3.27 36.11
N ALA A 142 -22.79 -3.10 36.06
CA ALA A 142 -21.97 -2.98 37.26
C ALA A 142 -22.30 -1.71 38.07
N ALA A 143 -22.56 -0.59 37.39
CA ALA A 143 -22.96 0.67 38.02
C ALA A 143 -24.34 0.57 38.69
N LEU A 144 -25.33 -0.04 38.02
CA LEU A 144 -26.67 -0.28 38.58
C LEU A 144 -26.61 -1.18 39.81
N LYS A 145 -25.89 -2.30 39.74
CA LYS A 145 -25.73 -3.23 40.87
C LYS A 145 -25.06 -2.58 42.08
N LYS A 146 -24.17 -1.60 41.85
CA LYS A 146 -23.53 -0.82 42.92
C LYS A 146 -24.47 0.24 43.51
N ALA A 147 -25.45 0.74 42.75
CA ALA A 147 -26.43 1.71 43.22
C ALA A 147 -27.57 1.06 44.03
N GLU A 148 -27.80 -0.25 43.86
CA GLU A 148 -28.79 -1.04 44.59
C GLU A 148 -28.27 -1.65 45.91
N ALA A 149 -26.97 -1.49 46.20
CA ALA A 149 -26.29 -2.00 47.40
C ALA A 149 -25.98 -0.88 48.40
#